data_AF-A0A0J9EAS4-F1
#
_entry.id   AF-A0A0J9EAS4-F1
#
_cell.length_a   1.000
_cell.length_b   1.000
_cell.length_c   1.000
_cell.angle_alpha   90.00
_cell.angle_beta   90.00
_cell.angle_gamma   90.00
#
_symmetry.space_group_name_H-M   'P 1'
#
loop_
_entity.id
_entity.type
_entity.pdbx_description
1 polymer ?
#
loop_
_entity_poly.entity_id
_entity_poly.type
_entity_poly.pdbx_seq_one_letter_code
_entity_poly.pdbx_strand_id
1 'polypeptide(L)'
;MNAKAKNYTRGKLRQKLSDIDLAIVRYLGELDRADEVYEQTGTVMPEARMERALCKVQHLQKEAARYRSIEKRMDETGEAQVSLSDPDARSMATTPRMPRVVGYNVQTAVDAENHLIVAHEVTIHGYDRDALSMMALAAREAMAADQIEAVADKGYFKSEEILACEEAGISVVVPKPQTSNARARGRFDKADFAYDAKTDTNLLVAGAASPARRTKGEQA
;
A
#
# COMPACT_ATOMS: atom_id res chain seq x y z
N MET A 1 14.82 14.00 7.19
CA MET A 1 13.49 14.03 6.53
C MET A 1 13.37 12.84 5.60
N ASN A 2 12.32 12.03 5.75
CA ASN A 2 12.11 10.80 4.96
C ASN A 2 11.65 11.17 3.55
N ALA A 3 12.57 11.15 2.60
CA ALA A 3 12.33 11.69 1.26
C ALA A 3 11.71 10.63 0.34
N LYS A 4 10.51 10.89 -0.18
CA LYS A 4 9.84 10.04 -1.18
C LYS A 4 10.70 9.72 -2.41
N ALA A 5 11.54 10.67 -2.82
CA ALA A 5 12.47 10.48 -3.92
C ALA A 5 13.46 9.34 -3.66
N LYS A 6 13.84 9.12 -2.39
CA LYS A 6 14.84 8.16 -1.91
C LYS A 6 14.23 6.82 -1.45
N ASN A 7 12.93 6.60 -1.62
CA ASN A 7 12.29 5.30 -1.41
C ASN A 7 12.06 4.60 -2.76
N TYR A 8 12.39 3.31 -2.82
CA TYR A 8 12.39 2.49 -4.02
C TYR A 8 11.56 1.24 -3.80
N THR A 9 10.64 0.98 -4.72
CA THR A 9 9.92 -0.28 -4.85
C THR A 9 10.41 -1.00 -6.10
N ARG A 10 10.18 -2.31 -6.20
CA ARG A 10 10.54 -3.09 -7.41
C ARG A 10 9.94 -2.49 -8.69
N GLY A 11 8.70 -2.00 -8.62
CA GLY A 11 8.06 -1.31 -9.75
C GLY A 11 8.78 -0.02 -10.13
N LYS A 12 9.17 0.79 -9.14
CA LYS A 12 9.89 2.05 -9.38
C LYS A 12 11.30 1.80 -9.95
N LEU A 13 12.01 0.77 -9.48
CA LEU A 13 13.32 0.39 -10.01
C LEU A 13 13.23 -0.06 -11.46
N ARG A 14 12.29 -0.97 -11.78
CA ARG A 14 12.06 -1.43 -13.17
C ARG A 14 11.76 -0.28 -14.12
N GLN A 15 10.88 0.65 -13.72
CA GLN A 15 10.59 1.83 -14.54
C GLN A 15 11.84 2.69 -14.74
N LYS A 16 12.60 2.97 -13.68
CA LYS A 16 13.81 3.79 -13.76
C LYS A 16 14.88 3.16 -14.64
N LEU A 17 15.10 1.86 -14.54
CA LEU A 17 16.03 1.13 -15.39
C LEU A 17 15.58 1.17 -16.85
N SER A 18 14.29 0.93 -17.12
CA SER A 18 13.74 1.02 -18.48
C SER A 18 13.88 2.42 -19.08
N ASP A 19 13.62 3.48 -18.30
CA ASP A 19 13.77 4.86 -18.74
C ASP A 19 15.24 5.18 -19.09
N ILE A 20 16.17 4.65 -18.29
CA ILE A 20 17.61 4.80 -18.53
C ILE A 20 18.05 4.05 -19.79
N ASP A 21 17.62 2.80 -19.96
CA ASP A 21 17.98 1.99 -21.12
C ASP A 21 17.47 2.66 -22.40
N LEU A 22 16.23 3.17 -22.41
CA LEU A 22 15.68 3.93 -23.53
C LEU A 22 16.48 5.21 -23.81
N ALA A 23 16.90 5.92 -22.77
CA ALA A 23 17.71 7.13 -22.93
C ALA A 23 19.11 6.82 -23.48
N ILE A 24 19.74 5.73 -23.05
CA ILE A 24 21.04 5.28 -23.57
C ILE A 24 20.91 4.92 -25.05
N VAL A 25 19.90 4.11 -25.42
CA VAL A 25 19.61 3.76 -26.83
C VAL A 25 19.45 5.01 -27.68
N ARG A 26 18.74 6.03 -27.18
CA ARG A 26 18.55 7.29 -27.90
C ARG A 26 19.87 8.02 -28.17
N TYR A 27 20.76 8.11 -27.18
CA TYR A 27 22.05 8.80 -27.34
C TYR A 27 23.03 7.99 -28.20
N LEU A 28 23.07 6.66 -28.06
CA LEU A 28 23.88 5.81 -28.93
C LEU A 28 23.42 5.93 -30.39
N GLY A 29 22.11 5.84 -30.64
CA GLY A 29 21.59 6.05 -31.99
C GLY A 29 21.76 7.48 -32.53
N GLU A 30 22.02 8.48 -31.68
CA GLU A 30 22.44 9.82 -32.14
C GLU A 30 23.88 9.79 -32.66
N LEU A 31 24.77 9.06 -31.98
CA LEU A 31 26.16 8.87 -32.39
C LEU A 31 26.23 8.03 -33.67
N ASP A 32 25.50 6.91 -33.74
CA ASP A 32 25.48 6.04 -34.93
C ASP A 32 25.03 6.82 -36.18
N ARG A 33 24.00 7.67 -36.06
CA ARG A 33 23.57 8.54 -37.18
C ARG A 33 24.61 9.59 -37.55
N ALA A 34 25.36 10.10 -36.57
CA ALA A 34 26.43 11.05 -36.85
C ALA A 34 27.57 10.37 -37.64
N ASP A 35 27.88 9.12 -37.30
CA ASP A 35 28.86 8.30 -38.03
C ASP A 35 28.38 8.00 -39.45
N GLU A 36 27.11 7.62 -39.65
CA GLU A 36 26.50 7.42 -40.98
C GLU A 36 26.57 8.71 -41.84
N VAL A 37 26.26 9.87 -41.26
CA VAL A 37 26.34 11.16 -41.97
C VAL A 37 27.78 11.51 -42.34
N TYR A 38 28.74 11.22 -41.46
CA TYR A 38 30.16 11.41 -41.75
C TYR A 38 30.61 10.52 -42.90
N GLU A 39 30.23 9.24 -42.93
CA GLU A 39 30.54 8.31 -44.02
C GLU A 39 29.94 8.77 -45.37
N GLN A 40 28.70 9.29 -45.36
CA GLN A 40 28.01 9.69 -46.58
C GLN A 40 28.42 11.07 -47.11
N THR A 41 28.72 12.01 -46.22
CA THR A 41 28.85 13.44 -46.59
C THR A 41 30.18 14.07 -46.14
N GLY A 42 30.98 13.38 -45.33
CA GLY A 42 32.16 13.93 -44.67
C GLY A 42 31.85 14.97 -43.59
N THR A 43 30.57 15.22 -43.29
CA THR A 43 30.15 16.21 -42.29
C THR A 43 30.37 15.67 -40.90
N VAL A 44 31.22 16.33 -40.12
CA VAL A 44 31.53 15.94 -38.74
C VAL A 44 30.51 16.54 -37.78
N MET A 45 30.02 15.74 -36.84
CA MET A 45 29.24 16.25 -35.72
C MET A 45 30.10 17.20 -34.86
N PRO A 46 29.56 18.34 -34.39
CA PRO A 46 30.31 19.24 -33.50
C PRO A 46 30.86 18.51 -32.27
N GLU A 47 32.14 18.66 -31.97
CA GLU A 47 32.83 17.98 -30.85
C GLU A 47 32.10 18.15 -29.52
N ALA A 48 31.67 19.38 -29.21
CA ALA A 48 30.90 19.67 -28.00
C ALA A 48 29.58 18.89 -27.90
N ARG A 49 28.96 18.51 -29.03
CA ARG A 49 27.76 17.67 -29.05
C ARG A 49 28.11 16.21 -28.78
N MET A 50 29.18 15.71 -29.40
CA MET A 50 29.71 14.37 -29.17
C MET A 50 30.08 14.13 -27.71
N GLU A 51 30.86 15.05 -27.13
CA GLU A 51 31.29 14.97 -25.73
C GLU A 51 30.10 14.96 -24.77
N ARG A 52 29.08 15.81 -25.02
CA ARG A 52 27.85 15.83 -24.21
C ARG A 52 27.10 14.50 -24.29
N ALA A 53 26.96 13.91 -25.47
CA ALA A 53 26.29 12.62 -25.63
C ALA A 53 27.03 11.51 -24.87
N LEU A 54 28.35 11.41 -25.05
CA LEU A 54 29.19 10.43 -24.35
C LEU A 54 29.14 10.62 -22.83
N CYS A 55 29.28 11.85 -22.34
CA CYS A 55 29.17 12.18 -20.92
C CYS A 55 27.81 11.77 -20.36
N LYS A 56 26.72 12.00 -21.12
CA LYS A 56 25.38 11.62 -20.69
C LYS A 56 25.18 10.11 -20.64
N VAL A 57 25.70 9.36 -21.62
CA VAL A 57 25.68 7.89 -21.61
C VAL A 57 26.44 7.35 -20.38
N GLN A 58 27.65 7.84 -20.11
CA GLN A 58 28.42 7.43 -18.93
C GLN A 58 27.69 7.72 -17.62
N HIS A 59 27.06 8.89 -17.51
CA HIS A 59 26.26 9.24 -16.33
C HIS A 59 25.08 8.28 -16.14
N LEU A 60 24.33 8.01 -17.21
CA LEU A 60 23.20 7.09 -17.19
C LEU A 60 23.60 5.66 -16.83
N GLN A 61 24.74 5.16 -17.35
CA GLN A 61 25.28 3.85 -16.99
C GLN A 61 25.63 3.77 -15.50
N LYS A 62 26.25 4.83 -14.93
CA LYS A 62 26.54 4.91 -13.49
C LYS A 62 25.25 4.91 -12.66
N GLU A 63 24.21 5.65 -13.09
CA GLU A 63 22.90 5.62 -12.43
C GLU A 63 22.25 4.23 -12.51
N ALA A 64 22.31 3.55 -13.67
CA ALA A 64 21.77 2.19 -13.82
C ALA A 64 22.47 1.21 -12.87
N ALA A 65 23.80 1.26 -12.79
CA ALA A 65 24.57 0.43 -11.85
C ALA A 65 24.14 0.66 -10.40
N ARG A 66 23.91 1.92 -10.02
CA ARG A 66 23.36 2.27 -8.70
C ARG A 66 21.98 1.65 -8.48
N TYR A 67 21.05 1.77 -9.42
CA TYR A 67 19.71 1.18 -9.25
C TYR A 67 19.74 -0.34 -9.19
N ARG A 68 20.57 -1.00 -10.01
CA ARG A 68 20.78 -2.46 -9.96
C ARG A 68 21.36 -2.91 -8.61
N SER A 69 22.23 -2.12 -7.99
CA SER A 69 22.73 -2.42 -6.63
C SER A 69 21.63 -2.38 -5.57
N ILE A 70 20.67 -1.47 -5.70
CA ILE A 70 19.51 -1.38 -4.80
C ILE A 70 18.59 -2.58 -5.04
N GLU A 71 18.35 -2.95 -6.29
CA GLU A 71 17.56 -4.15 -6.65
C GLU A 71 18.19 -5.43 -6.08
N LYS A 72 19.51 -5.61 -6.25
CA LYS A 72 20.24 -6.75 -5.67
C LYS A 72 20.09 -6.83 -4.16
N ARG A 73 20.21 -5.69 -3.46
CA ARG A 73 19.96 -5.63 -2.01
C ARG A 73 18.53 -6.07 -1.67
N MET A 74 17.53 -5.65 -2.44
CA MET A 74 16.14 -6.07 -2.23
C MET A 74 15.93 -7.57 -2.43
N ASP A 75 16.67 -8.18 -3.35
CA ASP A 75 16.63 -9.64 -3.55
C ASP A 75 17.33 -10.40 -2.42
N GLU A 76 18.48 -9.91 -1.95
CA GLU A 76 19.22 -10.50 -0.83
C GLU A 76 18.48 -10.41 0.51
N THR A 77 17.80 -9.29 0.76
CA THR A 77 17.06 -9.03 2.01
C THR A 77 15.61 -9.54 1.98
N GLY A 78 15.07 -9.83 0.79
CA GLY A 78 13.65 -10.12 0.61
C GLY A 78 12.73 -8.90 0.81
N GLU A 79 13.28 -7.70 1.00
CA GLU A 79 12.49 -6.49 1.23
C GLU A 79 11.66 -6.11 -0.01
N ALA A 80 10.37 -5.82 0.20
CA ALA A 80 9.48 -5.36 -0.88
C ALA A 80 9.75 -3.90 -1.31
N GLN A 81 10.41 -3.11 -0.45
CA GLN A 81 10.79 -1.72 -0.69
C GLN A 81 12.01 -1.34 0.16
N VAL A 82 12.82 -0.40 -0.33
CA VAL A 82 14.00 0.12 0.37
C VAL A 82 13.94 1.64 0.42
N SER A 83 14.22 2.20 1.59
CA SER A 83 14.42 3.64 1.78
C SER A 83 15.90 3.93 2.02
N LEU A 84 16.48 4.83 1.23
CA LEU A 84 17.90 5.23 1.37
C LEU A 84 18.11 6.34 2.42
N SER A 85 17.04 6.98 2.89
CA SER A 85 17.12 7.99 3.94
C SER A 85 17.06 7.36 5.33
N ASP A 86 16.22 6.36 5.48
CA ASP A 86 15.86 5.73 6.74
C ASP A 86 15.43 4.29 6.43
N PRO A 87 16.23 3.27 6.78
CA PRO A 87 16.00 1.88 6.38
C PRO A 87 14.67 1.30 6.84
N ASP A 88 14.11 1.76 7.96
CA ASP A 88 12.89 1.19 8.54
C ASP A 88 11.62 1.89 8.05
N ALA A 89 11.76 3.10 7.50
CA ALA A 89 10.64 3.82 6.93
C ALA A 89 10.02 3.09 5.72
N ARG A 90 8.69 3.08 5.66
CA ARG A 90 7.94 2.44 4.57
C ARG A 90 7.09 3.46 3.83
N SER A 91 6.93 3.25 2.53
CA SER A 91 6.02 4.01 1.68
C SER A 91 4.58 3.52 1.86
N MET A 92 3.78 4.32 2.56
CA MET A 92 2.41 4.01 2.95
C MET A 92 1.42 4.82 2.10
N ALA A 93 0.32 4.19 1.72
CA ALA A 93 -0.79 4.87 1.05
C ALA A 93 -1.72 5.43 2.12
N THR A 94 -1.78 6.75 2.25
CA THR A 94 -2.64 7.40 3.25
C THR A 94 -4.09 7.49 2.79
N THR A 95 -4.34 7.67 1.49
CA THR A 95 -5.67 7.48 0.87
C THR A 95 -5.53 7.04 -0.59
N PRO A 96 -6.58 6.48 -1.22
CA PRO A 96 -6.54 6.10 -2.65
C PRO A 96 -6.26 7.26 -3.62
N ARG A 97 -6.53 8.51 -3.20
CA ARG A 97 -6.35 9.72 -4.00
C ARG A 97 -5.08 10.52 -3.67
N MET A 98 -4.45 10.26 -2.53
CA MET A 98 -3.28 11.01 -2.08
C MET A 98 -1.97 10.31 -2.41
N PRO A 99 -0.89 11.08 -2.63
CA PRO A 99 0.44 10.52 -2.83
C PRO A 99 0.92 9.74 -1.60
N ARG A 100 1.58 8.60 -1.83
CA ARG A 100 2.23 7.82 -0.77
C ARG A 100 3.21 8.67 0.04
N VAL A 101 3.13 8.56 1.36
CA VAL A 101 4.04 9.16 2.34
C VAL A 101 5.08 8.12 2.75
N VAL A 102 6.31 8.53 3.04
CA VAL A 102 7.35 7.63 3.55
C VAL A 102 7.53 7.91 5.03
N GLY A 103 7.24 6.93 5.88
CA GLY A 103 7.29 7.10 7.32
C GLY A 103 6.88 5.85 8.08
N TYR A 104 6.38 6.08 9.29
CA TYR A 104 5.91 5.08 10.23
C TYR A 104 4.41 5.31 10.48
N ASN A 105 3.71 4.26 10.88
CA ASN A 105 2.32 4.32 11.28
C ASN A 105 2.24 4.20 12.80
N VAL A 106 1.80 5.26 13.47
CA VAL A 106 1.68 5.29 14.93
C VAL A 106 0.25 4.98 15.29
N GLN A 107 0.06 3.92 16.09
CA GLN A 107 -1.21 3.57 16.69
C GLN A 107 -1.30 4.16 18.08
N THR A 108 -2.49 4.58 18.48
CA THR A 108 -2.68 5.27 19.76
C THR A 108 -4.03 4.89 20.35
N ALA A 109 -4.03 4.56 21.65
CA ALA A 109 -5.23 4.35 22.45
C ALA A 109 -5.38 5.52 23.42
N VAL A 110 -6.61 6.01 23.54
CA VAL A 110 -6.96 7.16 24.38
C VAL A 110 -8.05 6.72 25.34
N ASP A 111 -7.89 7.08 26.61
CA ASP A 111 -8.94 6.95 27.60
C ASP A 111 -10.09 7.92 27.28
N ALA A 112 -11.29 7.38 27.16
CA ALA A 112 -12.48 8.13 26.77
C ALA A 112 -12.93 9.13 27.85
N GLU A 113 -12.68 8.84 29.12
CA GLU A 113 -13.12 9.68 30.23
C GLU A 113 -12.17 10.85 30.48
N ASN A 114 -10.86 10.58 30.60
CA ASN A 114 -9.87 11.61 30.92
C ASN A 114 -9.19 12.22 29.69
N HIS A 115 -9.46 11.69 28.50
CA HIS A 115 -8.86 12.12 27.22
C HIS A 115 -7.32 12.03 27.21
N LEU A 116 -6.77 11.07 27.96
CA LEU A 116 -5.34 10.82 28.05
C LEU A 116 -4.93 9.72 27.08
N ILE A 117 -3.77 9.88 26.43
CA ILE A 117 -3.15 8.79 25.66
C ILE A 117 -2.62 7.76 26.65
N VAL A 118 -3.18 6.55 26.62
CA VAL A 118 -2.84 5.46 27.55
C VAL A 118 -1.84 4.47 26.95
N ALA A 119 -1.85 4.30 25.62
CA ALA A 119 -0.89 3.46 24.91
C ALA A 119 -0.60 4.02 23.53
N HIS A 120 0.61 3.78 23.04
CA HIS A 120 0.98 4.06 21.65
C HIS A 120 1.96 3.01 21.15
N GLU A 121 1.92 2.71 19.86
CA GLU A 121 2.86 1.76 19.22
C GLU A 121 3.26 2.25 17.84
N VAL A 122 4.54 2.09 17.48
CA VAL A 122 5.07 2.52 16.19
C VAL A 122 5.24 1.32 15.28
N THR A 123 4.45 1.27 14.21
CA THR A 123 4.43 0.15 13.28
C THR A 123 4.92 0.55 11.88
N ILE A 124 5.42 -0.44 11.15
CA ILE A 124 5.79 -0.28 9.73
C ILE A 124 4.66 -0.74 8.79
N HIS A 125 3.53 -1.19 9.34
CA HIS A 125 2.37 -1.62 8.59
C HIS A 125 1.57 -0.40 8.11
N GLY A 126 1.27 -0.37 6.81
CA GLY A 126 0.52 0.73 6.19
C GLY A 126 -1.00 0.64 6.35
N TYR A 127 -1.48 -0.14 7.31
CA TYR A 127 -2.90 -0.38 7.59
C TYR A 127 -3.09 -0.70 9.07
N ASP A 128 -4.32 -0.57 9.56
CA ASP A 128 -4.61 -0.66 11.01
C ASP A 128 -5.31 -1.98 11.40
N ARG A 129 -5.70 -2.80 10.40
CA ARG A 129 -6.51 -4.01 10.61
C ARG A 129 -5.90 -5.07 11.53
N ASP A 130 -4.58 -5.02 11.76
CA ASP A 130 -3.84 -5.98 12.59
C ASP A 130 -3.39 -5.35 13.93
N ALA A 131 -3.86 -4.14 14.26
CA ALA A 131 -3.39 -3.38 15.42
C ALA A 131 -4.38 -3.37 16.61
N LEU A 132 -5.61 -3.86 16.41
CA LEU A 132 -6.68 -3.73 17.40
C LEU A 132 -6.36 -4.46 18.71
N SER A 133 -6.07 -5.76 18.63
CA SER A 133 -5.88 -6.58 19.83
C SER A 133 -4.67 -6.15 20.65
N MET A 134 -3.55 -5.90 19.98
CA MET A 134 -2.32 -5.42 20.60
C MET A 134 -2.53 -4.08 21.31
N MET A 135 -3.18 -3.11 20.67
CA MET A 135 -3.42 -1.79 21.27
C MET A 135 -4.41 -1.86 22.44
N ALA A 136 -5.45 -2.68 22.33
CA ALA A 136 -6.43 -2.86 23.40
C ALA A 136 -5.80 -3.51 24.65
N LEU A 137 -4.96 -4.54 24.45
CA LEU A 137 -4.21 -5.18 25.53
C LEU A 137 -3.25 -4.19 26.21
N ALA A 138 -2.49 -3.43 25.42
CA ALA A 138 -1.57 -2.43 25.94
C ALA A 138 -2.30 -1.33 26.73
N ALA A 139 -3.45 -0.87 26.24
CA ALA A 139 -4.29 0.10 26.94
C ALA A 139 -4.80 -0.45 28.28
N ARG A 140 -5.31 -1.69 28.30
CA ARG A 140 -5.78 -2.33 29.53
C ARG A 140 -4.67 -2.44 30.58
N GLU A 141 -3.50 -2.89 30.14
CA GLU A 141 -2.32 -3.02 31.02
C GLU A 141 -1.90 -1.67 31.59
N ALA A 142 -1.81 -0.63 30.75
CA ALA A 142 -1.44 0.71 31.17
C ALA A 142 -2.47 1.35 32.13
N MET A 143 -3.75 1.08 31.93
CA MET A 143 -4.83 1.57 32.80
C MET A 143 -4.97 0.77 34.10
N ALA A 144 -4.32 -0.40 34.21
CA ALA A 144 -4.50 -1.34 35.31
C ALA A 144 -5.97 -1.64 35.63
N ALA A 145 -6.80 -1.73 34.59
CA ALA A 145 -8.25 -1.92 34.71
C ALA A 145 -8.63 -3.39 34.44
N ASP A 146 -9.52 -3.93 35.27
CA ASP A 146 -9.98 -5.33 35.15
C ASP A 146 -10.82 -5.56 33.88
N GLN A 147 -11.60 -4.55 33.46
CA GLN A 147 -12.40 -4.57 32.25
C GLN A 147 -12.27 -3.24 31.52
N ILE A 148 -12.07 -3.32 30.21
CA ILE A 148 -12.14 -2.17 29.31
C ILE A 148 -13.04 -2.52 28.12
N GLU A 149 -13.66 -1.49 27.54
CA GLU A 149 -14.33 -1.56 26.24
C GLU A 149 -13.49 -0.80 25.21
N ALA A 150 -13.09 -1.49 24.15
CA ALA A 150 -12.31 -0.90 23.06
C ALA A 150 -13.25 -0.44 21.93
N VAL A 151 -13.29 0.87 21.69
CA VAL A 151 -13.98 1.45 20.53
C VAL A 151 -12.94 1.83 19.48
N ALA A 152 -13.07 1.29 18.27
CA ALA A 152 -12.13 1.58 17.18
C ALA A 152 -12.86 1.82 15.85
N ASP A 153 -12.17 2.49 14.93
CA ASP A 153 -12.73 2.78 13.61
C ASP A 153 -12.81 1.54 12.71
N LYS A 154 -13.50 1.67 11.57
CA LYS A 154 -13.69 0.57 10.61
C LYS A 154 -12.39 -0.02 10.03
N GLY A 155 -11.28 0.72 10.08
CA GLY A 155 -9.96 0.29 9.59
C GLY A 155 -9.36 -0.82 10.44
N TYR A 156 -9.76 -0.90 11.71
CA TYR A 156 -9.39 -1.95 12.66
C TYR A 156 -10.28 -3.20 12.56
N PHE A 157 -11.27 -3.23 11.68
CA PHE A 157 -12.17 -4.37 11.56
C PHE A 157 -11.45 -5.58 10.96
N LYS A 158 -11.19 -6.58 11.79
CA LYS A 158 -10.70 -7.91 11.41
C LYS A 158 -11.18 -8.94 12.43
N SER A 159 -11.81 -10.01 11.96
CA SER A 159 -12.47 -10.99 12.84
C SER A 159 -11.51 -11.63 13.83
N GLU A 160 -10.29 -11.95 13.41
CA GLU A 160 -9.28 -12.57 14.25
C GLU A 160 -8.82 -11.63 15.38
N GLU A 161 -8.74 -10.32 15.11
CA GLU A 161 -8.39 -9.34 16.15
C GLU A 161 -9.51 -9.13 17.16
N ILE A 162 -10.76 -9.10 16.68
CA ILE A 162 -11.95 -8.96 17.54
C ILE A 162 -12.04 -10.18 18.45
N LEU A 163 -11.87 -11.39 17.90
CA LEU A 163 -11.84 -12.62 18.67
C LEU A 163 -10.72 -12.61 19.71
N ALA A 164 -9.50 -12.18 19.34
CA ALA A 164 -8.38 -12.09 20.29
C ALA A 164 -8.67 -11.12 21.45
N CYS A 165 -9.36 -10.00 21.20
CA CYS A 165 -9.83 -9.12 22.26
C CYS A 165 -10.88 -9.80 23.16
N GLU A 166 -11.87 -10.47 22.57
CA GLU A 166 -12.91 -11.17 23.33
C GLU A 166 -12.34 -12.29 24.21
N GLU A 167 -11.39 -13.08 23.69
CA GLU A 167 -10.67 -14.11 24.45
C GLU A 167 -9.82 -13.52 25.58
N ALA A 168 -9.33 -12.30 25.40
CA ALA A 168 -8.67 -11.54 26.45
C ALA A 168 -9.65 -10.92 27.46
N GLY A 169 -10.96 -11.00 27.25
CA GLY A 169 -11.98 -10.36 28.10
C GLY A 169 -12.17 -8.86 27.85
N ILE A 170 -11.82 -8.39 26.65
CA ILE A 170 -12.01 -7.00 26.22
C ILE A 170 -13.18 -6.95 25.24
N SER A 171 -14.24 -6.23 25.60
CA SER A 171 -15.37 -5.97 24.70
C SER A 171 -14.96 -4.99 23.60
N VAL A 172 -15.38 -5.24 22.36
CA VAL A 172 -14.99 -4.43 21.21
C VAL A 172 -16.20 -3.90 20.46
N VAL A 173 -16.18 -2.60 20.16
CA VAL A 173 -17.15 -1.94 19.29
C VAL A 173 -16.43 -1.38 18.06
N VAL A 174 -16.61 -2.05 16.91
CA VAL A 174 -16.02 -1.63 15.63
C VAL A 174 -17.06 -1.63 14.51
N PRO A 175 -17.18 -0.55 13.72
CA PRO A 175 -18.09 -0.52 12.58
C PRO A 175 -17.72 -1.57 11.53
N LYS A 176 -18.69 -2.41 11.17
CA LYS A 176 -18.50 -3.43 10.13
C LYS A 176 -18.35 -2.78 8.74
N PRO A 177 -17.26 -3.05 8.00
CA PRO A 177 -17.06 -2.50 6.67
C PRO A 177 -18.03 -3.14 5.67
N GLN A 178 -18.59 -2.33 4.79
CA GLN A 178 -19.32 -2.81 3.61
C GLN A 178 -18.30 -3.15 2.52
N THR A 179 -18.03 -4.44 2.34
CA THR A 179 -17.03 -4.93 1.37
C THR A 179 -17.60 -5.17 -0.03
N SER A 180 -18.92 -5.09 -0.18
CA SER A 180 -19.63 -5.39 -1.41
C SER A 180 -19.88 -4.14 -2.24
N ASN A 181 -19.42 -4.16 -3.49
CA ASN A 181 -19.80 -3.15 -4.48
C ASN A 181 -21.20 -3.40 -5.07
N ALA A 182 -21.97 -4.36 -4.53
CA ALA A 182 -23.29 -4.72 -5.05
C ALA A 182 -24.21 -3.50 -5.09
N ARG A 183 -24.28 -2.76 -3.98
CA ARG A 183 -25.14 -1.57 -3.87
C ARG A 183 -24.75 -0.48 -4.86
N ALA A 184 -23.45 -0.24 -5.05
CA ALA A 184 -22.94 0.70 -6.06
C ALA A 184 -23.24 0.26 -7.51
N ARG A 185 -23.47 -1.05 -7.73
CA ARG A 185 -23.88 -1.64 -9.01
C ARG A 185 -25.40 -1.88 -9.11
N GLY A 186 -26.19 -1.32 -8.19
CA GLY A 186 -27.66 -1.47 -8.16
C GLY A 186 -28.15 -2.88 -7.82
N ARG A 187 -27.31 -3.71 -7.19
CA ARG A 187 -27.66 -5.07 -6.74
C ARG A 187 -27.87 -5.08 -5.23
N PHE A 188 -28.66 -6.05 -4.75
CA PHE A 188 -28.83 -6.29 -3.32
C PHE A 188 -27.50 -6.67 -2.66
N ASP A 189 -27.24 -6.09 -1.50
CA ASP A 189 -26.11 -6.38 -0.64
C ASP A 189 -26.54 -7.23 0.57
N LYS A 190 -25.60 -7.79 1.33
CA LYS A 190 -25.88 -8.61 2.52
C LYS A 190 -26.78 -7.90 3.55
N ALA A 191 -26.71 -6.58 3.63
CA ALA A 191 -27.57 -5.77 4.51
C ALA A 191 -29.04 -5.75 4.07
N ASP A 192 -29.35 -6.11 2.82
CA ASP A 192 -30.71 -6.19 2.30
C ASP A 192 -31.38 -7.54 2.62
N PHE A 193 -30.67 -8.46 3.28
CA PHE A 193 -31.18 -9.78 3.64
C PHE A 193 -31.17 -9.98 5.17
N ALA A 194 -32.28 -10.47 5.71
CA ALA A 194 -32.40 -10.96 7.07
C ALA A 194 -32.43 -12.49 7.05
N TYR A 195 -31.63 -13.11 7.92
CA TYR A 195 -31.62 -14.56 8.05
C TYR A 195 -32.79 -15.03 8.92
N ASP A 196 -33.61 -15.95 8.41
CA ASP A 196 -34.65 -16.64 9.16
C ASP A 196 -34.16 -18.03 9.56
N ALA A 197 -33.82 -18.17 10.84
CA ALA A 197 -33.33 -19.42 11.42
C ALA A 197 -34.36 -20.55 11.40
N LYS A 198 -35.67 -20.27 11.28
CA LYS A 198 -36.71 -21.31 11.26
C LYS A 198 -36.79 -22.03 9.92
N THR A 199 -36.49 -21.32 8.85
CA THR A 199 -36.57 -21.85 7.48
C THR A 199 -35.20 -22.09 6.85
N ASP A 200 -34.12 -21.71 7.55
CA ASP A 200 -32.74 -21.72 7.03
C ASP A 200 -32.63 -20.95 5.70
N THR A 201 -33.32 -19.81 5.62
CA THR A 201 -33.34 -18.97 4.41
C THR A 201 -32.99 -17.52 4.70
N ASN A 202 -32.39 -16.86 3.70
CA ASN A 202 -32.16 -15.41 3.73
C ASN A 202 -33.33 -14.72 3.03
N LEU A 203 -34.11 -13.97 3.81
CA LEU A 203 -35.26 -13.20 3.34
C LEU A 203 -34.82 -11.80 2.96
N LEU A 204 -35.20 -11.36 1.76
CA LEU A 204 -34.97 -9.99 1.33
C LEU A 204 -35.85 -9.05 2.16
N VAL A 205 -35.23 -8.09 2.84
CA VAL A 205 -35.89 -7.03 3.61
C VAL A 205 -36.36 -5.93 2.65
N ALA A 206 -37.19 -6.26 1.66
CA ALA A 206 -37.55 -5.30 0.61
C ALA A 206 -38.86 -4.57 0.89
N GLY A 207 -38.74 -3.24 1.07
CA GLY A 207 -39.71 -2.23 0.63
C GLY A 207 -39.39 -1.64 -0.76
N ALA A 208 -38.51 -2.26 -1.56
CA ALA A 208 -38.13 -1.78 -2.90
C ALA A 208 -38.42 -2.85 -3.97
N ALA A 209 -39.08 -2.45 -5.06
CA ALA A 209 -39.68 -3.35 -6.04
C ALA A 209 -38.78 -3.72 -7.24
N SER A 210 -38.77 -5.04 -7.54
CA SER A 210 -38.64 -5.73 -8.84
C SER A 210 -37.28 -5.83 -9.58
N PRO A 211 -37.06 -6.78 -10.54
CA PRO A 211 -37.71 -8.07 -10.80
C PRO A 211 -36.80 -9.27 -10.46
N ALA A 212 -37.43 -10.43 -10.22
CA ALA A 212 -36.77 -11.65 -9.76
C ALA A 212 -35.70 -12.20 -10.74
N ARG A 213 -34.54 -12.58 -10.20
CA ARG A 213 -33.60 -13.48 -10.88
C ARG A 213 -33.13 -14.57 -9.90
N ARG A 214 -33.54 -15.83 -10.17
CA ARG A 214 -33.05 -17.01 -9.44
C ARG A 214 -31.56 -17.23 -9.74
N THR A 215 -30.73 -17.28 -8.71
CA THR A 215 -29.42 -17.95 -8.79
C THR A 215 -29.59 -19.35 -8.19
N LYS A 216 -29.33 -20.38 -9.02
CA LYS A 216 -29.26 -21.77 -8.56
C LYS A 216 -28.08 -21.87 -7.59
N GLY A 217 -28.31 -22.51 -6.43
CA GLY A 217 -27.25 -22.95 -5.56
C GLY A 217 -26.41 -24.01 -6.26
N GLU A 218 -25.10 -23.94 -6.06
CA GLU A 218 -24.18 -25.02 -6.35
C GLU A 218 -23.59 -25.42 -4.99
N GLN A 219 -24.02 -26.59 -4.52
CA GLN A 219 -23.48 -27.30 -3.36
C GLN A 219 -22.49 -28.36 -3.87
N ALA A 220 -21.54 -28.66 -2.98
CA ALA A 220 -20.46 -29.67 -2.99
C ALA A 220 -19.15 -29.23 -3.68
#